data_AF-A0A9K3KHU9-F1
#
_entry.id   AF-A0A9K3KHU9-F1
#
_cell.length_a   1.000
_cell.length_b   1.000
_cell.length_c   1.000
_cell.angle_alpha   90.00
_cell.angle_beta   90.00
_cell.angle_gamma   90.00
#
_symmetry.space_group_name_H-M   'P 1'
#
loop_
_entity.id
_entity.type
_entity.pdbx_description
1 polymer ?
#
loop_
_entity_poly.entity_id
_entity_poly.type
_entity_poly.pdbx_seq_one_letter_code
_entity_poly.pdbx_strand_id
1 'polypeptide(L)'
;MIHPLVRDLYKRALNVGRDYPLGLPYVRKQWKQAIRNVDNTPSCYQQQQHQQQHQQSQSDPQQSQHSQHPNTSTRLTERRMNPSHHSSVSSSSSSSYFSVQCEREIRKAVGKGRFMIREMIGVIQLKKYRTMHRRYDDISTTTTTTTTTTNNNEPTQNDR
;
A
#
# COMPACT_ATOMS: atom_id res chain seq x y z
N MET A 1 12.08 -11.75 -1.23
CA MET A 1 12.07 -11.10 -2.58
C MET A 1 10.72 -10.40 -2.78
N ILE A 2 10.67 -9.12 -3.21
CA ILE A 2 9.40 -8.39 -3.44
C ILE A 2 8.82 -8.79 -4.81
N HIS A 3 7.52 -9.12 -4.87
CA HIS A 3 6.83 -9.51 -6.10
C HIS A 3 6.89 -8.41 -7.19
N PRO A 4 7.08 -8.76 -8.47
CA PRO A 4 7.32 -7.80 -9.56
C PRO A 4 6.20 -6.77 -9.72
N LEU A 5 4.94 -7.16 -9.55
CA LEU A 5 3.80 -6.22 -9.60
C LEU A 5 3.85 -5.14 -8.53
N VAL A 6 4.27 -5.48 -7.31
CA VAL A 6 4.40 -4.52 -6.20
C VAL A 6 5.57 -3.58 -6.46
N ARG A 7 6.67 -4.10 -7.02
CA ARG A 7 7.82 -3.29 -7.43
C ARG A 7 7.45 -2.28 -8.53
N ASP A 8 6.75 -2.71 -9.58
CA ASP A 8 6.26 -1.82 -10.65
C ASP A 8 5.35 -0.73 -10.09
N LEU A 9 4.40 -1.13 -9.23
CA LEU A 9 3.49 -0.20 -8.57
C LEU A 9 4.25 0.86 -7.76
N TYR A 10 5.25 0.46 -6.97
CA TYR A 10 6.07 1.38 -6.19
C TYR A 10 6.85 2.35 -7.08
N LYS A 11 7.44 1.88 -8.19
CA LYS A 11 8.13 2.75 -9.16
C LYS A 11 7.17 3.80 -9.73
N ARG A 12 5.97 3.40 -10.17
CA ARG A 12 4.96 4.35 -10.70
C ARG A 12 4.55 5.39 -9.65
N ALA A 13 4.36 4.97 -8.41
CA ALA A 13 4.06 5.88 -7.31
C ALA A 13 5.17 6.92 -7.09
N LEU A 14 6.44 6.51 -7.17
CA LEU A 14 7.57 7.45 -7.08
C LEU A 14 7.64 8.40 -8.28
N ASN A 15 7.32 7.94 -9.48
CA ASN A 15 7.29 8.80 -10.66
C ASN A 15 6.22 9.90 -10.51
N VAL A 16 4.98 9.52 -10.18
CA VAL A 16 3.88 10.48 -9.94
C VAL A 16 4.17 11.36 -8.72
N GLY A 17 4.82 10.80 -7.70
CA GLY A 17 5.18 11.51 -6.48
C GLY A 17 6.12 12.69 -6.67
N ARG A 18 6.84 12.79 -7.79
CA ARG A 18 7.70 13.95 -8.11
C ARG A 18 6.89 15.24 -8.26
N ASP A 19 5.72 15.16 -8.87
CA ASP A 19 4.85 16.31 -9.13
C ASP A 19 3.74 16.48 -8.07
N TYR A 20 3.63 15.52 -7.16
CA TYR A 20 2.60 15.54 -6.11
C TYR A 20 2.76 16.77 -5.19
N PRO A 21 1.69 17.43 -4.73
CA PRO A 21 1.80 18.69 -4.00
C PRO A 21 2.65 18.64 -2.72
N LEU A 22 2.65 17.50 -2.02
CA LEU A 22 3.47 17.27 -0.81
C LEU A 22 4.89 16.74 -1.12
N GLY A 23 5.19 16.52 -2.41
CA GLY A 23 6.48 16.09 -2.90
C GLY A 23 6.79 14.60 -2.73
N LEU A 24 7.90 14.21 -3.37
CA LEU A 24 8.37 12.82 -3.41
C LEU A 24 8.71 12.23 -2.02
N PRO A 25 9.32 12.96 -1.06
CA PRO A 25 9.63 12.40 0.25
C PRO A 25 8.39 11.91 1.01
N TYR A 26 7.31 12.69 0.97
CA TYR A 26 6.03 12.32 1.57
C TYR A 26 5.48 11.04 0.96
N VAL A 27 5.36 11.00 -0.38
CA VAL A 27 4.84 9.84 -1.11
C VAL A 27 5.68 8.60 -0.82
N ARG A 28 7.02 8.73 -0.85
CA ARG A 28 7.94 7.63 -0.56
C ARG A 28 7.71 7.04 0.83
N LYS A 29 7.54 7.88 1.86
CA LYS A 29 7.28 7.45 3.24
C LYS A 29 5.96 6.67 3.32
N GLN A 30 4.88 7.25 2.80
CA GLN A 30 3.55 6.65 2.85
C GLN A 30 3.49 5.30 2.13
N TRP A 31 4.03 5.21 0.92
CA TRP A 31 4.03 3.96 0.15
C TRP A 31 4.89 2.87 0.79
N LYS A 32 6.05 3.22 1.37
CA LYS A 32 6.85 2.25 2.13
C LYS A 32 6.12 1.76 3.38
N GLN A 33 5.35 2.61 4.04
CA GLN A 33 4.55 2.22 5.20
C GLN A 33 3.39 1.31 4.77
N ALA A 34 2.66 1.68 3.71
CA ALA A 34 1.54 0.90 3.20
C ALA A 34 1.94 -0.51 2.74
N ILE A 35 3.08 -0.66 2.05
CA ILE A 35 3.59 -1.95 1.57
C ILE A 35 4.05 -2.85 2.74
N ARG A 36 4.49 -2.26 3.85
CA ARG A 36 4.93 -3.00 5.05
C ARG A 36 3.81 -3.26 6.05
N ASN A 37 2.63 -2.69 5.84
CA ASN A 37 1.50 -2.89 6.74
C ASN A 37 1.01 -4.34 6.65
N VAL A 38 0.76 -4.96 7.81
CA VAL A 38 0.25 -6.33 7.93
C VAL A 38 -1.08 -6.47 7.21
N ASP A 39 -1.96 -5.47 7.29
CA ASP A 39 -3.29 -5.49 6.63
C ASP A 39 -3.21 -5.55 5.09
N ASN A 40 -2.10 -5.06 4.52
CA ASN A 40 -1.86 -5.06 3.08
C ASN A 40 -0.93 -6.20 2.65
N THR A 41 -0.43 -6.99 3.59
CA THR A 41 0.52 -8.07 3.33
C THR A 41 -0.25 -9.34 2.97
N PRO A 42 -0.07 -9.89 1.76
CA PRO A 42 -0.69 -11.16 1.38
C PRO A 42 -0.26 -12.29 2.32
N SER A 43 -1.22 -13.16 2.65
CA SER A 43 -1.06 -14.27 3.60
C SER A 43 0.15 -15.17 3.31
N CYS A 44 0.50 -15.31 2.02
CA CYS A 44 1.63 -16.12 1.57
C CYS A 44 3.02 -15.59 1.94
N TYR A 45 3.20 -14.29 2.20
CA TYR A 45 4.50 -13.80 2.65
C TYR A 45 4.78 -14.13 4.11
N GLN A 46 3.74 -14.30 4.93
CA GLN A 46 3.87 -14.69 6.33
C GLN A 46 4.34 -16.15 6.47
N GLN A 47 3.90 -17.02 5.57
CA GLN A 47 4.23 -18.45 5.67
C GLN A 47 5.66 -18.78 5.22
N GLN A 48 6.21 -18.06 4.23
CA GLN A 48 7.62 -18.18 3.85
C GLN A 48 8.60 -17.79 4.98
N GLN A 49 8.20 -16.87 5.87
CA GLN A 49 9.04 -16.48 7.01
C GLN A 49 9.11 -17.59 8.06
N HIS A 50 8.00 -18.26 8.34
CA HIS A 50 7.96 -19.40 9.27
C HIS A 50 8.75 -20.61 8.75
N GLN A 51 8.71 -20.89 7.43
CA GLN A 51 9.49 -21.97 6.84
C GLN A 51 11.02 -21.71 6.89
N GLN A 52 11.46 -20.45 6.87
CA GLN A 52 12.88 -20.11 7.02
C GLN A 52 13.35 -20.24 8.48
N GLN A 53 12.51 -19.88 9.45
CA GLN A 53 12.85 -20.04 10.87
C GLN A 53 13.01 -21.52 11.27
N HIS A 54 12.16 -22.42 10.78
CA HIS A 54 12.30 -23.86 11.09
C HIS A 54 13.53 -24.53 10.46
N GLN A 55 14.04 -24.03 9.33
CA GLN A 55 15.29 -24.54 8.75
C GLN A 55 16.54 -24.08 9.50
N GLN A 56 16.46 -22.96 10.23
CA GLN A 56 17.60 -22.41 10.98
C GLN A 56 17.76 -23.03 12.38
N SER A 57 16.71 -23.68 12.92
CA SER A 57 16.76 -24.40 14.20
C SER A 57 17.24 -25.85 14.10
N GLN A 58 17.60 -26.35 12.91
CA GLN A 58 18.13 -27.71 12.71
C GLN A 58 19.64 -27.78 12.48
N SER A 59 20.37 -26.66 12.62
CA SER A 59 21.81 -26.59 12.36
C SER A 59 22.71 -26.51 13.61
N ASP A 60 22.21 -26.84 14.81
CA ASP A 60 23.08 -27.00 15.99
C ASP A 60 23.63 -28.45 16.07
N PRO A 61 24.96 -28.67 15.94
CA PRO A 61 25.57 -29.95 16.22
C PRO A 61 25.65 -30.15 17.73
N GLN A 62 25.02 -31.22 18.22
CA GLN A 62 25.23 -31.73 19.58
C GLN A 62 26.73 -32.01 19.80
N GLN A 63 27.36 -31.28 20.73
CA GLN A 63 28.52 -31.79 21.46
C GLN A 63 28.01 -32.60 22.66
N SER A 64 28.25 -33.91 22.58
CA SER A 64 28.11 -34.88 23.66
C SER A 64 29.44 -35.01 24.41
N GLN A 65 29.42 -35.12 25.75
CA GLN A 65 30.12 -36.08 26.63
C GLN A 65 29.71 -35.78 28.10
N HIS A 66 28.85 -36.59 28.73
CA HIS A 66 29.11 -37.73 29.64
C HIS A 66 29.38 -37.35 31.12
N SER A 67 28.44 -37.67 32.03
CA SER A 67 28.67 -38.61 33.15
C SER A 67 27.40 -38.91 33.97
N GLN A 68 27.43 -40.07 34.62
CA GLN A 68 26.31 -40.86 35.18
C GLN A 68 25.97 -40.54 36.64
N HIS A 69 24.74 -40.87 37.10
CA HIS A 69 24.41 -41.69 38.29
C HIS A 69 22.86 -41.73 38.57
N PRO A 70 22.34 -42.65 39.43
CA PRO A 70 21.09 -43.37 39.15
C PRO A 70 19.86 -43.06 40.03
N ASN A 71 18.69 -43.42 39.46
CA ASN A 71 17.46 -44.02 40.00
C ASN A 71 16.97 -43.71 41.44
N THR A 72 15.75 -43.17 41.54
CA THR A 72 14.68 -43.80 42.35
C THR A 72 13.27 -43.51 41.81
N SER A 73 12.47 -44.57 41.77
CA SER A 73 11.07 -44.72 41.36
C SER A 73 10.08 -43.93 42.23
N THR A 74 8.99 -43.36 41.67
CA THR A 74 7.60 -43.67 42.11
C THR A 74 6.52 -43.08 41.17
N ARG A 75 5.50 -43.92 40.91
CA ARG A 75 4.04 -43.63 40.91
C ARG A 75 3.30 -43.35 39.58
N LEU A 76 2.56 -44.40 39.20
CA LEU A 76 1.28 -44.44 38.49
C LEU A 76 0.40 -43.18 38.58
N THR A 77 -0.15 -42.74 37.43
CA THR A 77 -1.62 -42.64 37.22
C THR A 77 -2.04 -42.55 35.74
N GLU A 78 -3.03 -43.38 35.40
CA GLU A 78 -4.17 -43.17 34.48
C GLU A 78 -4.01 -42.79 33.00
N ARG A 79 -4.25 -43.82 32.18
CA ARG A 79 -5.25 -43.87 31.09
C ARG A 79 -5.97 -42.55 30.75
N ARG A 80 -5.76 -42.07 29.53
CA ARG A 80 -6.84 -41.46 28.73
C ARG A 80 -6.82 -41.96 27.30
N MET A 81 -8.02 -42.27 26.82
CA MET A 81 -8.32 -42.93 25.56
C MET A 81 -7.95 -42.06 24.35
N ASN A 82 -7.41 -42.74 23.35
CA ASN A 82 -7.23 -42.28 21.98
C ASN A 82 -8.53 -42.53 21.21
N PRO A 83 -9.13 -41.55 20.51
CA PRO A 83 -10.02 -41.82 19.41
C PRO A 83 -9.27 -41.60 18.09
N SER A 84 -8.90 -42.72 17.48
CA SER A 84 -8.52 -42.80 16.07
C SER A 84 -9.72 -42.45 15.20
N HIS A 85 -9.71 -41.26 14.59
CA HIS A 85 -10.46 -41.04 13.35
C HIS A 85 -9.50 -40.58 12.27
N HIS A 86 -9.24 -41.53 11.37
CA HIS A 86 -8.61 -41.35 10.08
C HIS A 86 -9.46 -40.36 9.27
N SER A 87 -8.85 -39.24 8.91
CA SER A 87 -9.26 -38.42 7.77
C SER A 87 -7.98 -37.97 7.07
N SER A 88 -7.27 -38.96 6.52
CA SER A 88 -6.22 -38.74 5.53
C SER A 88 -6.89 -38.28 4.23
N VAL A 89 -7.26 -37.00 4.21
CA VAL A 89 -7.60 -36.30 2.97
C VAL A 89 -6.26 -35.94 2.32
N SER A 90 -6.05 -36.52 1.15
CA SER A 90 -5.00 -36.24 0.16
C SER A 90 -4.33 -34.85 0.28
N SER A 91 -3.12 -34.85 0.81
CA SER A 91 -2.27 -33.69 1.13
C SER A 91 -1.58 -33.03 -0.08
N SER A 92 -1.92 -33.43 -1.31
CA SER A 92 -1.32 -32.92 -2.55
C SER A 92 -2.08 -31.74 -3.19
N SER A 93 -3.33 -31.48 -2.79
CA SER A 93 -4.17 -30.42 -3.39
C SER A 93 -4.03 -29.04 -2.74
N SER A 94 -3.47 -28.96 -1.52
CA SER A 94 -3.44 -27.72 -0.73
C SER A 94 -2.39 -26.70 -1.17
N SER A 95 -1.31 -27.16 -1.81
CA SER A 95 -0.19 -26.29 -2.22
C SER A 95 -0.55 -25.38 -3.41
N SER A 96 -1.31 -25.89 -4.39
CA SER A 96 -1.68 -25.08 -5.57
C SER A 96 -2.73 -24.02 -5.23
N TYR A 97 -3.71 -24.35 -4.38
CA TYR A 97 -4.78 -23.43 -3.97
C TYR A 97 -4.25 -22.24 -3.16
N PHE A 98 -3.22 -22.47 -2.33
CA PHE A 98 -2.56 -21.41 -1.58
C PHE A 98 -1.84 -20.42 -2.50
N SER A 99 -1.18 -20.90 -3.56
CA SER A 99 -0.50 -20.05 -4.55
C SER A 99 -1.48 -19.17 -5.35
N VAL A 100 -2.66 -19.72 -5.70
CA VAL A 100 -3.71 -18.98 -6.44
C VAL A 100 -4.34 -17.90 -5.57
N GLN A 101 -4.60 -18.21 -4.29
CA GLN A 101 -5.17 -17.24 -3.36
C GLN A 101 -4.19 -16.10 -3.04
N CYS A 102 -2.91 -16.44 -2.82
CA CYS A 102 -1.82 -15.48 -2.70
C CYS A 102 -1.75 -14.52 -3.90
N GLU A 103 -1.79 -15.07 -5.12
CA GLU A 103 -1.72 -14.26 -6.33
C GLU A 103 -2.95 -13.34 -6.45
N ARG A 104 -4.14 -13.83 -6.10
CA ARG A 104 -5.37 -13.02 -6.07
C ARG A 104 -5.26 -11.86 -5.08
N GLU A 105 -4.74 -12.10 -3.88
CA GLU A 105 -4.54 -11.08 -2.85
C GLU A 105 -3.55 -10.01 -3.32
N ILE A 106 -2.41 -10.42 -3.90
CA ILE A 106 -1.42 -9.50 -4.50
C ILE A 106 -2.08 -8.64 -5.58
N ARG A 107 -2.81 -9.27 -6.52
CA ARG A 107 -3.48 -8.56 -7.61
C ARG A 107 -4.52 -7.57 -7.09
N LYS A 108 -5.31 -7.95 -6.07
CA LYS A 108 -6.31 -7.08 -5.42
C LYS A 108 -5.65 -5.88 -4.75
N ALA A 109 -4.60 -6.09 -3.96
CA ALA A 109 -3.84 -5.03 -3.29
C ALA A 109 -3.17 -4.09 -4.30
N VAL A 110 -2.55 -4.64 -5.35
CA VAL A 110 -1.96 -3.85 -6.44
C VAL A 110 -3.04 -3.05 -7.18
N GLY A 111 -4.22 -3.62 -7.40
CA GLY A 111 -5.36 -2.92 -7.99
C GLY A 111 -5.77 -1.68 -7.19
N LYS A 112 -5.86 -1.80 -5.86
CA LYS A 112 -6.12 -0.66 -4.95
C LYS A 112 -5.02 0.41 -5.07
N GLY A 113 -3.75 -0.01 -5.08
CA GLY A 113 -2.64 0.94 -5.24
C GLY A 113 -2.67 1.65 -6.59
N ARG A 114 -3.02 0.96 -7.68
CA ARG A 114 -3.17 1.59 -9.01
C ARG A 114 -4.29 2.62 -9.02
N PHE A 115 -5.39 2.36 -8.32
CA PHE A 115 -6.45 3.36 -8.11
C PHE A 115 -5.91 4.59 -7.39
N MET A 116 -5.19 4.42 -6.28
CA MET A 116 -4.59 5.55 -5.55
C MET A 116 -3.64 6.40 -6.41
N ILE A 117 -2.87 5.77 -7.31
CA ILE A 117 -2.02 6.52 -8.25
C ILE A 117 -2.86 7.40 -9.19
N ARG A 118 -4.02 6.94 -9.66
CA ARG A 118 -4.93 7.76 -10.48
C ARG A 118 -5.48 8.95 -9.71
N GLU A 119 -5.85 8.75 -8.45
CA GLU A 119 -6.28 9.84 -7.56
C GLU A 119 -5.17 10.88 -7.38
N MET A 120 -3.92 10.42 -7.17
CA MET A 120 -2.76 11.32 -7.09
C MET A 120 -2.57 12.14 -8.38
N ILE A 121 -2.74 11.52 -9.55
CA ILE A 121 -2.69 12.22 -10.84
C ILE A 121 -3.80 13.27 -10.93
N GLY A 122 -5.01 12.95 -10.49
CA GLY A 122 -6.12 13.90 -10.43
C GLY A 122 -5.82 15.11 -9.55
N VAL A 123 -5.23 14.91 -8.36
CA VAL A 123 -4.80 16.00 -7.48
C VAL A 123 -3.74 16.90 -8.16
N ILE A 124 -2.78 16.29 -8.88
CA ILE A 124 -1.75 17.03 -9.63
C ILE A 124 -2.40 17.87 -10.74
N GLN A 125 -3.32 17.26 -11.52
CA GLN A 125 -4.06 17.96 -12.57
C GLN A 125 -4.89 19.11 -12.00
N LEU A 126 -5.56 18.91 -10.86
CA LEU A 126 -6.34 19.95 -10.21
C LEU A 126 -5.46 21.13 -9.77
N LYS A 127 -4.27 20.87 -9.20
CA LYS A 127 -3.31 21.93 -8.87
C LYS A 127 -2.88 22.71 -10.12
N LYS A 128 -2.61 22.01 -11.23
CA LYS A 128 -2.26 22.64 -12.51
C LYS A 128 -3.41 23.51 -13.03
N TYR A 129 -4.63 22.97 -13.03
CA TYR A 129 -5.83 23.70 -13.43
C TYR A 129 -6.05 24.94 -12.58
N ARG A 130 -6.01 24.85 -11.24
CA ARG A 130 -6.16 26.00 -10.33
C ARG A 130 -5.13 27.11 -10.60
N THR A 131 -3.90 26.72 -10.93
CA THR A 131 -2.84 27.69 -11.26
C THR A 131 -3.13 28.40 -12.59
N MET A 132 -3.68 27.67 -13.55
CA MET A 132 -4.07 28.19 -14.85
C MET A 132 -5.31 29.09 -14.74
N HIS A 133 -6.38 28.62 -14.09
CA HIS A 133 -7.66 29.32 -13.90
C HIS A 133 -7.48 30.73 -13.30
N ARG A 134 -6.62 30.88 -12.28
CA ARG A 134 -6.28 32.20 -11.70
C ARG A 134 -5.82 33.23 -12.74
N ARG A 135 -5.11 32.81 -13.78
CA ARG A 135 -4.60 33.72 -14.82
C ARG A 135 -5.67 34.17 -15.80
N TYR A 136 -6.75 33.40 -15.94
CA TYR A 136 -7.82 33.68 -16.90
C TYR A 136 -9.04 34.35 -16.24
N ASP A 137 -9.30 34.09 -14.97
CA ASP A 137 -10.45 34.70 -14.28
C ASP A 137 -10.26 36.20 -14.06
N ASP A 138 -9.02 36.64 -13.77
CA ASP A 138 -8.66 38.05 -13.55
C ASP A 138 -8.95 38.94 -14.79
N ILE A 139 -8.91 38.35 -16.00
CA ILE A 139 -9.17 39.06 -17.27
C ILE A 139 -10.67 39.25 -17.52
N SER A 140 -11.52 38.31 -17.09
CA SER A 140 -12.96 38.34 -17.35
C SER A 140 -13.72 39.39 -16.55
N THR A 141 -13.18 39.81 -15.39
CA THR A 141 -13.81 40.79 -14.50
C THR A 141 -13.43 42.24 -14.81
N THR A 142 -12.28 42.48 -15.45
CA THR A 142 -11.79 43.84 -15.76
C THR A 142 -12.49 44.48 -16.97
N THR A 143 -13.04 43.67 -17.88
CA THR A 143 -13.65 44.16 -19.14
C THR A 143 -15.02 44.85 -18.93
N THR A 144 -15.70 44.60 -17.81
CA THR A 144 -17.05 45.16 -17.54
C THR A 144 -17.02 46.51 -16.80
N THR A 145 -15.87 46.94 -16.25
CA THR A 145 -15.79 48.17 -15.42
C THR A 145 -15.16 49.38 -16.14
N THR A 146 -14.67 49.21 -17.38
CA THR A 146 -13.98 50.30 -18.13
C THR A 146 -14.88 51.04 -19.14
N THR A 147 -16.21 51.09 -18.92
CA THR A 147 -17.15 51.88 -19.74
C THR A 147 -17.84 53.01 -18.96
N THR A 148 -17.18 53.57 -17.93
CA THR A 148 -17.65 54.79 -17.24
C THR A 148 -16.46 55.73 -16.99
N THR A 149 -16.06 56.50 -18.01
CA THR A 149 -15.15 57.69 -18.01
C THR A 149 -14.94 57.98 -19.51
N THR A 150 -15.40 59.03 -20.20
CA THR A 150 -15.66 60.45 -19.92
C THR A 150 -16.56 60.96 -21.06
N ASN A 151 -17.58 61.76 -20.76
CA ASN A 151 -18.08 62.79 -21.71
C ASN A 151 -18.81 63.88 -20.92
N ASN A 152 -18.04 64.89 -20.49
CA ASN A 152 -18.58 66.19 -20.10
C ASN A 152 -18.89 66.95 -21.39
N ASN A 153 -20.15 66.99 -21.80
CA ASN A 153 -20.65 67.95 -22.78
C ASN A 153 -21.89 68.63 -22.20
N GLU A 154 -21.68 69.88 -21.83
CA GLU A 154 -22.61 70.88 -21.34
C GLU A 154 -23.48 71.41 -22.50
N PRO A 155 -24.82 71.42 -22.43
CA PRO A 155 -25.63 72.06 -23.45
C PRO A 155 -25.82 73.55 -23.11
N THR A 156 -25.13 74.41 -23.86
CA THR A 156 -25.39 75.86 -23.86
C THR A 156 -26.76 76.12 -24.51
N GLN A 157 -27.70 76.67 -23.73
CA GLN A 157 -29.02 77.09 -24.18
C GLN A 157 -28.88 78.47 -24.84
N ASN A 158 -29.17 78.57 -26.14
CA ASN A 158 -29.14 79.83 -26.90
C ASN A 158 -30.38 80.68 -26.59
N ASP A 159 -30.15 81.91 -26.11
CA ASP A 159 -31.10 83.02 -26.15
C ASP A 159 -31.21 83.56 -27.59
N ARG A 160 -32.43 83.56 -28.15
CA ARG A 160 -32.89 84.57 -29.11
C ARG A 160 -34.41 84.64 -29.17
#